data_AF-A0A7S2BXG1-F1
#
_entry.id   AF-A0A7S2BXG1-F1
#
_cell.length_a   1.000
_cell.length_b   1.000
_cell.length_c   1.000
_cell.angle_alpha   90.00
_cell.angle_beta   90.00
_cell.angle_gamma   90.00
#
_symmetry.space_group_name_H-M   'P 1'
#
loop_
_entity.id
_entity.type
_entity.pdbx_description
1 polymer ?
#
loop_
_entity_poly.entity_id
_entity_poly.type
_entity_poly.pdbx_seq_one_letter_code
_entity_poly.pdbx_strand_id
1 'polypeptide(L)'
;ARPDNNGRGYVLRRILRRAVYFGSQFLGAKPGFFNKLVPSVVATYGDFFEEIKANEQVVINVLKEEEAQFNKTIDKGLKVFKKKAAELKKAGSTVVPGADC
;
A
#
# COMPACT_ATOMS: atom_id res chain seq x y z
N ALA A 1 11.16 -11.70 3.95
CA ALA A 1 11.31 -11.08 2.61
C ALA A 1 11.00 -9.59 2.73
N ARG A 2 11.79 -8.72 2.08
CA ARG A 2 11.58 -7.25 2.11
C ARG A 2 10.83 -6.77 0.84
N PRO A 3 10.04 -5.70 0.92
CA PRO A 3 9.48 -5.02 -0.25
C PRO A 3 10.62 -4.52 -1.15
N ASP A 4 10.53 -4.81 -2.44
CA ASP A 4 11.57 -4.47 -3.41
C ASP A 4 10.95 -4.29 -4.81
N ASN A 5 11.72 -3.82 -5.79
CA ASN A 5 11.26 -3.61 -7.16
C ASN A 5 11.17 -4.90 -7.98
N ASN A 6 11.79 -6.00 -7.55
CA ASN A 6 11.92 -7.21 -8.34
C ASN A 6 11.33 -8.45 -7.63
N GLY A 7 10.79 -9.37 -8.43
CA GLY A 7 10.34 -10.69 -7.98
C GLY A 7 9.33 -10.64 -6.83
N ARG A 8 9.61 -11.39 -5.76
CA ARG A 8 8.71 -11.52 -4.59
C ARG A 8 8.54 -10.20 -3.83
N GLY A 9 9.56 -9.34 -3.80
CA GLY A 9 9.50 -8.04 -3.15
C GLY A 9 8.50 -7.09 -3.81
N TYR A 10 8.36 -7.16 -5.14
CA TYR A 10 7.44 -6.34 -5.91
C TYR A 10 5.98 -6.68 -5.58
N VAL A 11 5.68 -7.99 -5.48
CA VAL A 11 4.36 -8.47 -5.11
C VAL A 11 3.96 -7.96 -3.72
N LEU A 12 4.86 -8.09 -2.75
CA LEU A 12 4.62 -7.60 -1.38
C LEU A 12 4.39 -6.08 -1.36
N ARG A 13 5.20 -5.31 -2.09
CA ARG A 13 5.03 -3.86 -2.21
C ARG A 13 3.66 -3.51 -2.80
N ARG A 14 3.20 -4.24 -3.84
CA ARG A 14 1.90 -3.97 -4.49
C ARG A 14 0.73 -4.26 -3.56
N ILE A 15 0.78 -5.35 -2.79
CA ILE A 15 -0.26 -5.70 -1.80
C ILE A 15 -0.31 -4.63 -0.70
N LEU A 16 0.85 -4.26 -0.14
CA LEU A 16 0.96 -3.23 0.89
C LEU A 16 0.36 -1.90 0.42
N ARG A 17 0.80 -1.40 -0.74
CA ARG A 17 0.32 -0.13 -1.29
C ARG A 17 -1.18 -0.15 -1.55
N ARG A 18 -1.73 -1.29 -2.00
CA ARG A 18 -3.16 -1.45 -2.19
C ARG A 18 -3.91 -1.38 -0.86
N ALA A 19 -3.45 -2.07 0.18
CA ALA A 19 -4.08 -2.04 1.50
C ALA A 19 -4.07 -0.62 2.10
N VAL A 20 -2.93 0.08 2.03
CA VAL A 20 -2.80 1.48 2.50
C VAL A 20 -3.69 2.43 1.71
N TYR A 21 -3.75 2.28 0.39
CA TYR A 21 -4.63 3.08 -0.46
C TYR A 21 -6.11 2.88 -0.08
N PHE A 22 -6.55 1.64 0.06
CA PHE A 22 -7.95 1.37 0.41
C PHE A 22 -8.30 1.87 1.82
N GLY A 23 -7.43 1.63 2.79
CA GLY A 23 -7.64 2.12 4.15
C GLY A 23 -7.71 3.65 4.23
N SER A 24 -6.82 4.36 3.53
CA SER A 24 -6.83 5.83 3.55
C SER A 24 -8.00 6.43 2.77
N GLN A 25 -8.27 5.96 1.55
CA GLN A 25 -9.27 6.60 0.67
C GLN A 25 -10.71 6.20 0.99
N PHE A 26 -10.96 4.96 1.40
CA PHE A 26 -12.33 4.46 1.60
C PHE A 26 -12.72 4.34 3.07
N LEU A 27 -11.75 4.06 3.95
CA LEU A 27 -12.00 3.88 5.40
C LEU A 27 -11.59 5.10 6.23
N GLY A 28 -10.99 6.14 5.63
CA GLY A 28 -10.51 7.32 6.34
C GLY A 28 -9.38 7.04 7.33
N ALA A 29 -8.65 5.94 7.15
CA ALA A 29 -7.57 5.53 8.05
C ALA A 29 -6.40 6.53 8.00
N LYS A 30 -5.87 6.87 9.18
CA LYS A 30 -4.73 7.79 9.30
C LYS A 30 -3.41 7.09 8.98
N PRO A 31 -2.38 7.82 8.51
CA PRO A 31 -1.05 7.26 8.28
C PRO A 31 -0.51 6.50 9.50
N GLY A 32 0.09 5.34 9.25
CA GLY A 32 0.60 4.45 10.28
C GLY A 32 -0.47 3.55 10.90
N PHE A 33 -1.63 3.36 10.25
CA PHE A 33 -2.63 2.40 10.71
C PHE A 33 -2.23 0.96 10.36
N PHE A 34 -1.56 0.76 9.22
CA PHE A 34 -1.32 -0.58 8.68
C PHE A 34 -0.35 -1.38 9.54
N ASN A 35 0.70 -0.72 10.06
CA ASN A 35 1.63 -1.34 11.00
C ASN A 35 0.99 -1.73 12.35
N LYS A 36 -0.09 -1.05 12.78
CA LYS A 36 -0.81 -1.34 14.02
C LYS A 36 -1.66 -2.60 13.94
N LEU A 37 -1.85 -3.15 12.74
CA LEU A 37 -2.56 -4.43 12.54
C LEU A 37 -1.66 -5.64 12.77
N VAL A 38 -0.33 -5.47 12.72
CA VAL A 38 0.63 -6.58 12.87
C VAL A 38 0.47 -7.29 14.22
N PRO A 39 0.35 -6.60 15.37
CA PRO A 39 0.17 -7.27 16.66
C PRO A 39 -1.09 -8.14 16.72
N SER A 40 -2.19 -7.73 16.07
CA SER A 40 -3.41 -8.54 16.00
C SER A 40 -3.22 -9.83 15.20
N VAL A 41 -2.42 -9.78 14.13
CA VAL A 41 -2.07 -10.98 13.35
C VAL A 41 -1.16 -11.90 14.16
N VAL A 42 -0.17 -11.34 14.86
CA VAL A 42 0.75 -12.09 15.74
C VAL A 42 -0.02 -12.75 16.88
N ALA A 43 -1.00 -12.07 17.48
CA ALA A 43 -1.84 -12.64 18.53
C ALA A 43 -2.72 -13.81 18.03
N THR A 44 -3.13 -13.79 16.76
CA THR A 44 -3.99 -14.85 16.19
C THR A 44 -3.20 -16.07 15.72
N TYR A 45 -2.01 -15.84 15.14
CA TYR A 45 -1.25 -16.89 14.46
C TYR A 45 0.09 -17.22 15.11
N GLY A 46 0.57 -16.39 16.02
CA GLY A 46 1.91 -16.50 16.58
C GLY A 46 2.12 -17.70 17.50
N ASP A 47 1.05 -18.34 17.98
CA ASP A 47 1.14 -19.60 18.74
C ASP A 47 1.44 -20.80 17.83
N PHE A 48 1.02 -20.74 16.56
CA PHE A 48 1.30 -21.78 15.57
C PHE A 48 2.59 -21.51 14.79
N PHE A 49 2.95 -20.24 14.63
CA PHE A 49 4.10 -19.79 13.87
C PHE A 49 4.98 -18.86 14.71
N GLU A 50 5.88 -19.45 15.52
CA GLU A 50 6.79 -18.70 16.39
C GLU A 50 7.70 -17.73 15.61
N GLU A 51 8.01 -18.05 14.35
CA GLU A 51 8.77 -17.18 13.44
C GLU A 51 8.09 -15.83 13.22
N ILE A 52 6.75 -15.77 13.26
CA ILE A 52 5.98 -14.53 13.10
C ILE A 52 6.15 -13.63 14.32
N LYS A 53 6.14 -14.20 15.53
CA LYS A 53 6.43 -13.48 16.78
C LYS A 53 7.86 -12.95 16.79
N ALA A 54 8.83 -13.79 16.43
CA ALA A 54 10.24 -13.42 16.42
C ALA A 54 10.55 -12.24 15.47
N ASN A 55 9.78 -12.11 14.38
CA ASN A 55 9.99 -11.07 13.37
C ASN A 55 9.01 -9.88 13.46
N GLU A 56 8.14 -9.84 14.47
CA GLU A 56 7.08 -8.83 14.60
C GLU A 56 7.62 -7.40 14.45
N GLN A 57 8.64 -7.05 15.24
CA GLN A 57 9.19 -5.70 15.24
C GLN A 57 9.82 -5.32 13.90
N VAL A 58 10.46 -6.29 13.23
CA VAL A 58 11.05 -6.10 11.91
C VAL A 58 9.96 -5.80 10.89
N VAL A 59 8.86 -6.56 10.91
CA VAL A 59 7.72 -6.36 10.01
C VAL A 59 7.07 -4.99 10.26
N ILE A 60 6.84 -4.62 11.52
CA ILE A 60 6.28 -3.32 11.89
C ILE A 60 7.12 -2.17 11.32
N ASN A 61 8.45 -2.23 11.49
CA ASN A 61 9.36 -1.19 11.02
C ASN A 61 9.35 -1.08 9.49
N VAL A 62 9.42 -2.23 8.79
CA VAL A 62 9.38 -2.26 7.32
C VAL A 62 8.05 -1.70 6.78
N LEU A 63 6.92 -2.07 7.38
CA LEU A 63 5.61 -1.53 6.98
C LEU A 63 5.54 -0.03 7.20
N LYS A 64 6.05 0.47 8.34
CA LYS A 64 6.08 1.89 8.67
C LYS A 64 6.89 2.71 7.66
N GLU A 65 8.07 2.21 7.28
CA GLU A 65 8.94 2.87 6.29
C GLU A 65 8.29 2.91 4.91
N GLU A 66 7.78 1.79 4.41
CA GLU A 66 7.14 1.72 3.10
C GLU A 66 5.83 2.51 3.04
N GLU A 67 5.03 2.51 4.11
CA GLU A 67 3.83 3.34 4.20
C GLU A 67 4.19 4.83 4.15
N ALA A 68 5.23 5.26 4.87
CA ALA A 68 5.69 6.65 4.83
C ALA A 68 6.21 7.06 3.44
N GLN A 69 6.95 6.17 2.76
CA GLN A 69 7.41 6.41 1.39
C GLN A 69 6.24 6.47 0.40
N PHE A 70 5.25 5.59 0.53
CA PHE A 70 4.09 5.57 -0.34
C PHE A 70 3.20 6.80 -0.15
N ASN A 71 2.94 7.21 1.09
CA ASN A 71 2.12 8.38 1.39
C ASN A 71 2.69 9.68 0.76
N LYS A 72 4.02 9.80 0.62
CA LYS A 72 4.65 10.94 -0.07
C LYS A 72 4.33 11.02 -1.57
N THR A 73 3.98 9.89 -2.19
CA THR A 73 3.84 9.78 -3.66
C THR A 73 2.39 9.58 -4.11
N ILE A 74 1.56 8.92 -3.30
CA ILE A 74 0.17 8.59 -3.65
C ILE A 74 -0.67 9.83 -3.95
N ASP A 75 -0.50 10.91 -3.17
CA ASP A 75 -1.24 12.16 -3.38
C ASP A 75 -0.93 12.80 -4.73
N LYS A 76 0.35 12.75 -5.15
CA LYS A 76 0.77 13.25 -6.46
C LYS A 76 0.18 12.37 -7.57
N GLY A 77 0.28 11.05 -7.43
CA GLY A 77 -0.29 10.10 -8.39
C GLY A 77 -1.80 10.28 -8.57
N LEU A 78 -2.54 10.47 -7.48
CA LEU A 78 -3.98 10.71 -7.52
C LEU A 78 -4.36 12.04 -8.18
N LYS A 79 -3.59 13.10 -7.95
CA LYS A 79 -3.82 14.38 -8.63
C LYS A 79 -3.63 14.25 -10.14
N VAL A 80 -2.56 13.59 -10.58
CA VAL A 80 -2.29 13.34 -12.00
C VAL A 80 -3.39 12.49 -12.62
N PHE A 81 -3.78 11.40 -11.96
CA PHE A 81 -4.86 10.51 -12.41
C PHE A 81 -6.19 11.26 -12.53
N LYS A 82 -6.59 12.03 -11.50
CA LYS A 82 -7.85 12.79 -11.52
C LYS A 82 -7.88 13.83 -12.65
N LYS A 83 -6.75 14.49 -12.92
CA LYS A 83 -6.65 15.45 -14.03
C LYS A 83 -6.86 14.76 -15.39
N LYS A 84 -6.12 13.69 -15.66
CA LYS A 84 -6.23 12.92 -16.90
C LYS A 84 -7.61 12.29 -17.09
N ALA A 85 -8.17 11.73 -16.01
CA ALA A 85 -9.52 11.16 -16.04
C ALA A 85 -10.58 12.22 -16.37
N ALA A 86 -10.44 13.44 -15.86
CA ALA A 86 -11.36 14.54 -16.18
C ALA A 86 -11.24 15.00 -17.64
N GLU A 87 -10.02 15.06 -18.19
CA GLU A 87 -9.77 15.39 -19.60
C GLU A 87 -10.37 14.33 -20.54
N LEU A 88 -10.14 13.05 -20.26
CA LEU A 88 -10.70 11.94 -21.05
C LEU A 88 -12.22 11.88 -20.99
N LYS A 89 -12.81 12.13 -19.81
CA LYS A 89 -14.27 12.18 -19.65
C LYS A 89 -14.90 13.31 -20.47
N LYS A 90 -14.24 14.47 -20.58
CA LYS A 90 -14.68 15.57 -21.46
C LYS A 90 -14.59 15.20 -22.94
N ALA A 91 -13.59 14.40 -23.31
CA ALA A 91 -13.42 13.88 -24.67
C ALA A 91 -14.34 12.68 -25.00
N GLY A 92 -15.20 12.24 -24.07
CA GLY A 92 -16.09 11.10 -24.27
C GLY A 92 -15.42 9.73 -24.20
N SER A 93 -14.15 9.65 -23.80
CA SER A 93 -13.43 8.38 -23.64
C SER A 93 -13.60 7.81 -22.22
N THR A 94 -13.81 6.51 -22.13
CA THR A 94 -13.83 5.74 -20.88
C THR A 94 -12.53 4.95 -20.64
N VAL A 95 -11.56 5.06 -21.55
CA VAL A 95 -10.31 4.29 -21.54
C VAL A 95 -9.12 5.23 -21.35
N VAL A 96 -8.25 4.91 -20.39
CA VAL A 96 -6.95 5.58 -20.21
C VAL A 96 -5.91 4.89 -21.09
N PRO A 97 -5.22 5.60 -22.00
CA PRO A 97 -4.17 5.03 -22.83
C PRO A 97 -3.02 4.45 -21.99
N GLY A 98 -2.44 3.33 -22.44
CA GLY A 98 -1.34 2.69 -21.71
C GLY A 98 -0.08 3.55 -21.57
N ALA A 99 0.15 4.51 -22.47
CA ALA A 99 1.26 5.44 -22.38
C ALA A 99 1.10 6.49 -21.27
N ASP A 100 -0.12 6.68 -20.75
CA ASP A 100 -0.43 7.59 -19.64
C ASP A 100 -0.45 6.87 -18.26
N CYS A 101 -0.25 5.54 -18.24
CA CYS A 101 -0.23 4.68 -17.05
C CYS A 101 1.21 4.38 -16.60
#